data_AF-A0A7W1D9X3-F1
#
_entry.id   AF-A0A7W1D9X3-F1
#
_cell.length_a   1.000
_cell.length_b   1.000
_cell.length_c   1.000
_cell.angle_alpha   90.00
_cell.angle_beta   90.00
_cell.angle_gamma   90.00
#
_symmetry.space_group_name_H-M   'P 1'
#
loop_
_entity.id
_entity.type
_entity.pdbx_description
1 polymer ?
#
loop_
_entity_poly.entity_id
_entity_poly.type
_entity_poly.pdbx_seq_one_letter_code
_entity_poly.pdbx_strand_id
1 'polypeptide(L)'
;MRNDAQHKAKYPNETDVSDCRTYTRDFLAQTFFDVWGESFESISLVDVIQNVDIKNLLLEAEQDFAKNDYTQTVIKSMASFQIMIGGLANSITGHIDYYIDGIVVTETFREPATNRNLFTAFMRMRDITAFQVIGINLQEYLKYKRFTRFVGVSIMADDSYHANLSSDDEPSKDEAEYVFNFVTNAIILIENLDEDITKAYDRFR
;
A
#
# COMPACT_ATOMS: atom_id res chain seq x y z
N MET A 1 17.92 -24.08 -21.98
CA MET A 1 17.55 -22.71 -22.38
C MET A 1 18.74 -21.77 -22.62
N ARG A 2 19.58 -21.42 -21.64
CA ARG A 2 20.73 -20.52 -21.87
C ARG A 2 21.70 -21.01 -22.96
N ASN A 3 22.09 -22.29 -22.92
CA ASN A 3 22.96 -22.88 -23.94
C ASN A 3 22.32 -22.92 -25.34
N ASP A 4 21.03 -23.23 -25.47
CA ASP A 4 20.37 -23.26 -26.78
C ASP A 4 20.11 -21.85 -27.34
N ALA A 5 19.77 -20.87 -26.49
CA ALA A 5 19.63 -19.48 -26.91
C ALA A 5 20.98 -18.90 -27.38
N GLN A 6 22.08 -19.20 -26.66
CA GLN A 6 23.42 -18.72 -27.00
C GLN A 6 24.03 -19.45 -28.20
N HIS A 7 23.80 -20.75 -28.38
CA HIS A 7 24.41 -21.53 -29.47
C HIS A 7 23.54 -21.68 -30.72
N LYS A 8 22.21 -21.55 -30.62
CA LYS A 8 21.28 -21.76 -31.74
C LYS A 8 20.49 -20.50 -32.14
N ALA A 9 20.74 -19.35 -31.49
CA ALA A 9 20.02 -18.09 -31.71
C ALA A 9 18.49 -18.24 -31.70
N LYS A 10 17.98 -19.26 -30.98
CA LYS A 10 16.55 -19.53 -30.90
C LYS A 10 15.96 -18.66 -29.82
N TYR A 11 15.06 -17.76 -30.19
CA TYR A 11 14.27 -17.01 -29.22
C TYR A 11 13.39 -17.98 -28.42
N PRO A 12 13.24 -17.78 -27.09
CA PRO A 12 12.31 -18.56 -26.29
C PRO A 12 10.91 -18.44 -26.86
N ASN A 13 10.21 -19.55 -27.05
CA ASN A 13 8.78 -19.53 -27.34
C ASN A 13 7.99 -19.49 -26.02
N GLU A 14 6.66 -19.28 -26.08
CA GLU A 14 5.81 -19.22 -24.88
C GLU A 14 5.89 -20.49 -24.03
N THR A 15 6.07 -21.66 -24.65
CA THR A 15 6.24 -22.94 -23.96
C THR A 15 7.54 -22.95 -23.16
N ASP A 16 8.67 -22.52 -23.74
CA ASP A 16 9.96 -22.44 -23.05
C ASP A 16 9.86 -21.49 -21.84
N VAL A 17 9.14 -20.37 -21.97
CA VAL A 17 8.90 -19.42 -20.87
C VAL A 17 8.01 -20.03 -19.79
N SER A 18 6.96 -20.76 -20.17
CA SER A 18 6.07 -21.45 -19.25
C SER A 18 6.81 -22.54 -18.46
N ASP A 19 7.62 -23.35 -19.14
CA ASP A 19 8.47 -24.37 -18.53
C ASP A 19 9.46 -23.73 -17.55
N CYS A 20 10.11 -22.62 -17.95
CA CYS A 20 11.03 -21.92 -17.06
C CYS A 20 10.33 -21.40 -15.80
N ARG A 21 9.11 -20.87 -15.92
CA ARG A 21 8.31 -20.41 -14.77
C ARG A 21 7.99 -21.57 -13.82
N THR A 22 7.54 -22.69 -14.36
CA THR A 22 7.24 -23.90 -13.58
C THR A 22 8.50 -24.40 -12.87
N TYR A 23 9.62 -24.57 -13.57
CA TYR A 23 10.87 -25.01 -12.96
C TYR A 23 11.38 -24.04 -11.90
N THR A 24 11.28 -22.74 -12.13
CA THR A 24 11.72 -21.73 -11.14
C THR A 24 10.85 -21.79 -9.90
N ARG A 25 9.52 -21.90 -10.05
CA ARG A 25 8.60 -22.05 -8.94
C ARG A 25 8.90 -23.32 -8.15
N ASP A 26 9.02 -24.46 -8.81
CA ASP A 26 9.24 -25.75 -8.15
C ASP A 26 10.61 -25.79 -7.46
N PHE A 27 11.64 -25.19 -8.08
CA PHE A 27 12.96 -25.03 -7.46
C PHE A 27 12.92 -24.15 -6.21
N LEU A 28 12.21 -23.02 -6.26
CA LEU A 28 12.06 -22.13 -5.11
C LEU A 28 11.27 -22.81 -3.99
N ALA A 29 10.17 -23.49 -4.33
CA ALA A 29 9.35 -24.22 -3.38
C ALA A 29 10.15 -25.33 -2.67
N GLN A 30 10.90 -26.12 -3.43
CA GLN A 30 11.76 -27.17 -2.86
C GLN A 30 12.87 -26.57 -1.99
N THR A 31 13.56 -25.53 -2.47
CA THR A 31 14.63 -24.88 -1.70
C THR A 31 14.09 -24.30 -0.39
N PHE A 32 12.88 -23.73 -0.41
CA PHE A 32 12.26 -23.20 0.78
C PHE A 32 11.93 -24.30 1.79
N PHE A 33 11.32 -25.38 1.32
CA PHE A 33 11.03 -26.54 2.16
C PHE A 33 12.29 -27.17 2.75
N ASP A 34 13.37 -27.30 1.98
CA ASP A 34 14.62 -27.92 2.42
C ASP A 34 15.32 -27.09 3.52
N VAL A 35 15.21 -25.76 3.48
CA VAL A 35 15.89 -24.85 4.41
C VAL A 35 15.05 -24.56 5.65
N TRP A 36 13.75 -24.29 5.48
CA TRP A 36 12.86 -23.84 6.57
C TRP A 36 11.88 -24.93 7.05
N GLY A 37 11.71 -26.02 6.30
CA GLY A 37 10.75 -27.09 6.64
C GLY A 37 9.28 -26.71 6.43
N GLU A 38 9.03 -25.55 5.80
CA GLU A 38 7.69 -25.01 5.55
C GLU A 38 7.38 -24.97 4.05
N SER A 39 6.10 -24.95 3.71
CA SER A 39 5.66 -24.79 2.32
C SER A 39 5.89 -23.35 1.89
N PHE A 40 6.36 -23.15 0.66
CA PHE A 40 6.55 -21.79 0.14
C PHE A 40 5.22 -21.02 0.08
N GLU A 41 4.12 -21.74 -0.12
CA GLU A 41 2.76 -21.22 -0.13
C GLU A 41 2.23 -20.83 1.25
N SER A 42 2.87 -21.23 2.35
CA SER A 42 2.47 -20.82 3.70
C SER A 42 3.07 -19.49 4.15
N ILE A 43 3.97 -18.89 3.36
CA ILE A 43 4.58 -17.60 3.68
C ILE A 43 3.67 -16.49 3.19
N SER A 44 3.15 -15.67 4.10
CA SER A 44 2.52 -14.41 3.72
C SER A 44 3.54 -13.28 3.75
N LEU A 45 3.47 -12.35 2.79
CA LEU A 45 4.24 -11.10 2.86
C LEU A 45 3.83 -10.26 4.08
N VAL A 46 2.62 -10.47 4.59
CA VAL A 46 2.14 -9.86 5.83
C VAL A 46 3.01 -10.27 7.03
N ASP A 47 3.65 -11.43 6.99
CA ASP A 47 4.48 -11.90 8.10
C ASP A 47 5.75 -11.09 8.33
N VAL A 48 6.23 -10.41 7.30
CA VAL A 48 7.44 -9.57 7.32
C VAL A 48 7.18 -8.21 7.99
N ILE A 49 5.91 -7.79 8.08
CA ILE A 49 5.51 -6.50 8.63
C ILE A 49 5.79 -6.47 10.14
N GLN A 50 6.51 -5.44 10.59
CA GLN A 50 6.97 -5.30 11.98
C GLN A 50 5.91 -4.63 12.87
N ASN A 51 5.14 -3.69 12.34
CA ASN A 51 4.05 -3.05 13.07
C ASN A 51 2.94 -4.07 13.34
N VAL A 52 2.79 -4.47 14.61
CA VAL A 52 1.87 -5.53 15.05
C VAL A 52 0.40 -5.20 14.74
N ASP A 53 -0.01 -3.95 14.94
CA ASP A 53 -1.41 -3.56 14.73
C ASP A 53 -1.77 -3.61 13.23
N ILE A 54 -0.87 -3.11 12.39
CA ILE A 54 -1.01 -3.16 10.94
C ILE A 54 -0.94 -4.58 10.40
N LYS A 55 0.00 -5.38 10.92
CA LYS A 55 0.11 -6.81 10.60
C LYS A 55 -1.20 -7.53 10.91
N ASN A 56 -1.78 -7.31 12.09
CA ASN A 56 -3.05 -7.93 12.48
C ASN A 56 -4.21 -7.53 11.53
N LEU A 57 -4.33 -6.25 11.17
CA LEU A 57 -5.34 -5.82 10.20
C LEU A 57 -5.18 -6.51 8.84
N LEU A 58 -3.95 -6.67 8.35
CA LEU A 58 -3.69 -7.33 7.06
C LEU A 58 -3.87 -8.85 7.13
N LEU A 59 -3.56 -9.50 8.25
CA LEU A 59 -3.88 -10.92 8.46
C LEU A 59 -5.40 -11.13 8.44
N GLU A 60 -6.17 -10.23 9.05
CA GLU A 60 -7.62 -10.27 8.94
C GLU A 60 -8.10 -10.04 7.51
N ALA A 61 -7.50 -9.11 6.77
CA ALA A 61 -7.81 -8.88 5.36
C ALA A 61 -7.54 -10.13 4.50
N GLU A 62 -6.43 -10.82 4.73
CA GLU A 62 -6.07 -12.06 4.05
C GLU A 62 -7.07 -13.19 4.35
N GLN A 63 -7.50 -13.30 5.62
CA GLN A 63 -8.54 -14.25 6.03
C GLN A 63 -9.90 -13.95 5.38
N ASP A 64 -10.26 -12.67 5.27
CA ASP A 64 -11.50 -12.25 4.61
C ASP A 64 -11.44 -12.53 3.11
N PHE A 65 -10.28 -12.32 2.48
CA PHE A 65 -10.05 -12.68 1.08
C PHE A 65 -10.23 -14.18 0.85
N ALA A 66 -9.68 -15.03 1.74
CA ALA A 66 -9.84 -16.48 1.68
C ALA A 66 -11.30 -16.93 1.83
N LYS A 67 -12.13 -16.14 2.55
CA LYS A 67 -13.58 -16.37 2.69
C LYS A 67 -14.41 -15.80 1.54
N ASN A 68 -13.77 -15.18 0.54
CA ASN A 68 -14.39 -14.41 -0.55
C ASN A 68 -15.12 -13.14 -0.09
N ASP A 69 -14.78 -12.60 1.09
CA ASP A 69 -15.25 -11.28 1.53
C ASP A 69 -14.29 -10.19 1.01
N TYR A 70 -14.44 -9.90 -0.28
CA TYR A 70 -13.59 -8.95 -1.00
C TYR A 70 -13.76 -7.51 -0.50
N THR A 71 -14.96 -7.16 -0.05
CA THR A 71 -15.25 -5.82 0.50
C THR A 71 -14.48 -5.59 1.79
N GLN A 72 -14.52 -6.53 2.73
CA GLN A 72 -13.75 -6.40 3.98
C GLN A 72 -12.25 -6.44 3.74
N THR A 73 -11.79 -7.26 2.78
CA THR A 73 -10.39 -7.27 2.35
C THR A 73 -9.93 -5.87 1.93
N VAL A 74 -10.70 -5.20 1.06
CA VAL A 74 -10.39 -3.85 0.59
C VAL A 74 -10.42 -2.84 1.73
N ILE A 75 -11.44 -2.87 2.58
CA ILE A 75 -11.59 -1.95 3.72
C ILE A 75 -10.39 -2.04 4.67
N LYS A 76 -10.01 -3.25 5.11
CA LYS A 76 -8.91 -3.47 6.05
C LYS A 76 -7.56 -3.12 5.45
N SER A 77 -7.37 -3.43 4.16
CA SER A 77 -6.17 -3.01 3.42
C SER A 77 -6.08 -1.48 3.34
N MET A 78 -7.18 -0.80 3.00
CA MET A 78 -7.21 0.66 2.95
C MET A 78 -6.95 1.30 4.31
N ALA A 79 -7.54 0.77 5.39
CA ALA A 79 -7.31 1.25 6.75
C ALA A 79 -5.83 1.13 7.12
N SER A 80 -5.24 -0.04 6.91
CA SER A 80 -3.81 -0.30 7.13
C SER A 80 -2.91 0.70 6.39
N PHE A 81 -3.21 0.93 5.11
CA PHE A 81 -2.46 1.87 4.29
C PHE A 81 -2.60 3.32 4.78
N GLN A 82 -3.81 3.74 5.17
CA GLN A 82 -4.06 5.11 5.64
C GLN A 82 -3.37 5.41 6.97
N ILE A 83 -3.38 4.45 7.92
CA ILE A 83 -2.67 4.59 9.20
C ILE A 83 -1.17 4.77 8.93
N MET A 84 -0.57 3.87 8.15
CA MET A 84 0.88 3.91 7.88
C MET A 84 1.31 5.15 7.09
N ILE A 85 0.59 5.50 6.02
CA ILE A 85 0.95 6.70 5.25
C ILE A 85 0.69 7.99 6.03
N GLY A 86 -0.34 8.02 6.88
CA GLY A 86 -0.64 9.17 7.74
C GLY A 86 0.49 9.46 8.71
N GLY A 87 0.99 8.42 9.41
CA GLY A 87 2.15 8.52 10.30
C GLY A 87 3.41 8.98 9.57
N LEU A 88 3.68 8.42 8.39
CA LEU A 88 4.83 8.81 7.58
C LEU A 88 4.71 10.25 7.06
N ALA A 89 3.57 10.63 6.51
CA ALA A 89 3.34 11.98 5.99
C ALA A 89 3.53 13.02 7.09
N ASN A 90 3.01 12.76 8.30
CA ASN A 90 3.22 13.62 9.46
C ASN A 90 4.70 13.72 9.87
N SER A 91 5.46 12.62 9.72
CA SER A 91 6.90 12.62 9.97
C SER A 91 7.67 13.44 8.93
N ILE A 92 7.34 13.33 7.64
CA ILE A 92 8.08 14.03 6.56
C ILE A 92 7.69 15.52 6.45
N THR A 93 6.41 15.82 6.61
CA THR A 93 5.84 17.13 6.24
C THR A 93 5.29 17.93 7.43
N GLY A 94 5.41 17.37 8.63
CA GLY A 94 4.87 17.95 9.86
C GLY A 94 3.44 17.50 10.15
N HIS A 95 3.09 17.58 11.44
CA HIS A 95 1.77 17.24 11.96
C HIS A 95 0.74 18.30 11.58
N ILE A 96 -0.44 17.86 11.11
CA ILE A 96 -1.60 18.70 10.84
C ILE A 96 -2.75 18.15 11.70
N ASP A 97 -3.33 19.00 12.54
CA ASP A 97 -4.45 18.59 13.38
C ASP A 97 -5.69 18.24 12.55
N TYR A 98 -6.40 17.19 12.98
CA TYR A 98 -7.61 16.66 12.33
C TYR A 98 -8.73 17.70 12.15
N TYR A 99 -8.74 18.75 12.98
CA TYR A 99 -9.75 19.80 12.96
C TYR A 99 -9.43 20.94 11.98
N ILE A 100 -8.28 20.90 11.30
CA ILE A 100 -7.91 21.88 10.29
C ILE A 100 -8.57 21.51 8.96
N ASP A 101 -9.45 22.38 8.46
CA ASP A 101 -10.19 22.17 7.21
C ASP A 101 -9.81 23.17 6.10
N GLY A 102 -8.82 24.04 6.35
CA GLY A 102 -8.49 25.11 5.41
C GLY A 102 -7.21 25.88 5.71
N ILE A 103 -6.72 26.59 4.69
CA ILE A 103 -5.62 27.56 4.79
C ILE A 103 -6.22 28.96 4.70
N VAL A 104 -5.88 29.84 5.62
CA VAL A 104 -6.27 31.26 5.55
C VAL A 104 -5.41 31.94 4.49
N VAL A 105 -6.07 32.52 3.49
CA VAL A 105 -5.42 33.24 2.40
C VAL A 105 -5.80 34.71 2.48
N THR A 106 -4.80 35.58 2.35
CA THR A 106 -5.01 37.03 2.23
C THR A 106 -4.77 37.43 0.78
N GLU A 107 -5.77 38.06 0.16
CA GLU A 107 -5.63 38.68 -1.16
C GLU A 107 -5.47 40.19 -0.95
N THR A 108 -4.67 40.85 -1.79
CA THR A 108 -4.26 42.27 -1.64
C THR A 108 -5.41 43.26 -1.41
N PHE A 109 -6.64 42.90 -1.78
CA PHE A 109 -7.83 43.73 -1.65
C PHE A 109 -9.05 43.01 -1.05
N ARG A 110 -8.85 41.88 -0.36
CA ARG A 110 -9.94 41.16 0.31
C ARG A 110 -9.57 40.83 1.75
N GLU A 111 -10.60 40.76 2.59
CA GLU A 111 -10.46 40.23 3.94
C GLU A 111 -9.91 38.80 3.88
N PRO A 112 -9.05 38.40 4.84
CA PRO A 112 -8.57 37.03 4.94
C PRO A 112 -9.74 36.03 4.97
N ALA A 113 -9.65 35.00 4.14
CA ALA A 113 -10.68 33.98 4.05
C ALA A 113 -10.07 32.58 3.99
N THR A 114 -10.79 31.62 4.54
CA THR A 114 -10.40 30.20 4.49
C THR A 114 -10.59 29.64 3.09
N ASN A 115 -9.52 29.10 2.52
CA ASN A 115 -9.55 28.46 1.21
C ASN A 115 -9.38 26.94 1.32
N ARG A 116 -10.52 26.23 1.29
CA ARG A 116 -10.55 24.76 1.35
C ARG A 116 -9.94 24.07 0.13
N ASN A 117 -10.04 24.70 -1.05
CA ASN A 117 -9.46 24.15 -2.28
C ASN A 117 -7.93 24.17 -2.22
N LEU A 118 -7.35 25.27 -1.74
CA LEU A 118 -5.91 25.36 -1.53
C LEU A 118 -5.43 24.34 -0.50
N PHE A 119 -6.17 24.19 0.61
CA PHE A 119 -5.87 23.16 1.61
C PHE A 119 -5.92 21.75 1.01
N THR A 120 -6.94 21.43 0.22
CA THR A 120 -7.05 20.13 -0.47
C THR A 120 -5.88 19.89 -1.43
N ALA A 121 -5.49 20.91 -2.20
CA ALA A 121 -4.34 20.84 -3.08
C ALA A 121 -3.02 20.62 -2.30
N PHE A 122 -2.85 21.33 -1.18
CA PHE A 122 -1.72 21.15 -0.28
C PHE A 122 -1.65 19.72 0.29
N MET A 123 -2.77 19.18 0.80
CA MET A 123 -2.84 17.81 1.28
C MET A 123 -2.48 16.78 0.19
N ARG A 124 -2.96 16.97 -1.04
CA ARG A 124 -2.59 16.11 -2.17
C ARG A 124 -1.09 16.18 -2.51
N MET A 125 -0.51 17.38 -2.49
CA MET A 125 0.94 17.54 -2.71
C MET A 125 1.76 16.88 -1.61
N ARG A 126 1.28 16.96 -0.36
CA ARG A 126 1.85 16.29 0.81
C ARG A 126 1.92 14.78 0.61
N ASP A 127 0.79 14.18 0.23
CA ASP A 127 0.69 12.74 -0.01
C ASP A 127 1.57 12.30 -1.19
N ILE A 128 1.53 13.04 -2.31
CA ILE A 128 2.40 12.75 -3.48
C ILE A 128 3.87 12.82 -3.11
N THR A 129 4.27 13.81 -2.31
CA THR A 129 5.66 13.94 -1.83
C THR A 129 6.05 12.74 -0.98
N ALA A 130 5.19 12.32 -0.04
CA ALA A 130 5.42 11.10 0.75
C ALA A 130 5.57 9.87 -0.14
N PHE A 131 4.70 9.69 -1.15
CA PHE A 131 4.78 8.58 -2.10
C PHE A 131 6.08 8.57 -2.91
N GLN A 132 6.57 9.73 -3.34
CA GLN A 132 7.83 9.84 -4.07
C GLN A 132 9.02 9.48 -3.19
N VAL A 133 9.02 9.90 -1.92
CA VAL A 133 10.09 9.60 -0.96
C VAL A 133 10.21 8.08 -0.73
N ILE A 134 9.09 7.36 -0.70
CA ILE A 134 9.07 5.91 -0.50
C ILE A 134 9.16 5.08 -1.79
N GLY A 135 9.20 5.73 -2.95
CA GLY A 135 9.24 5.05 -4.24
C GLY A 135 7.95 4.34 -4.63
N ILE A 136 6.78 4.73 -4.10
CA ILE A 136 5.49 4.23 -4.61
C ILE A 136 5.30 4.73 -6.04
N ASN A 137 5.05 3.79 -6.95
CA ASN A 137 4.73 4.11 -8.34
C ASN A 137 3.36 4.81 -8.43
N LEU A 138 3.34 6.02 -9.01
CA LEU A 138 2.12 6.83 -9.12
C LEU A 138 1.03 6.15 -9.96
N GLN A 139 1.39 5.40 -11.01
CA GLN A 139 0.40 4.70 -11.84
C GLN A 139 -0.29 3.58 -11.05
N GLU A 140 0.48 2.83 -10.25
CA GLU A 140 -0.06 1.81 -9.36
C GLU A 140 -0.97 2.43 -8.30
N TYR A 141 -0.55 3.56 -7.70
CA TYR A 141 -1.39 4.28 -6.75
C TYR A 141 -2.71 4.79 -7.37
N LEU A 142 -2.67 5.31 -8.59
CA LEU A 142 -3.89 5.74 -9.29
C LEU A 142 -4.82 4.56 -9.60
N LYS A 143 -4.26 3.39 -9.92
CA LYS A 143 -5.02 2.16 -10.10
C LYS A 143 -5.65 1.70 -8.77
N TYR A 144 -4.89 1.71 -7.68
CA TYR A 144 -5.41 1.51 -6.32
C TYR A 144 -6.58 2.44 -6.02
N LYS A 145 -6.43 3.76 -6.22
CA LYS A 145 -7.51 4.74 -5.99
C LYS A 145 -8.76 4.48 -6.82
N ARG A 146 -8.61 3.99 -8.05
CA ARG A 146 -9.73 3.62 -8.90
C ARG A 146 -10.50 2.44 -8.32
N PHE A 147 -9.80 1.42 -7.83
CA PHE A 147 -10.39 0.21 -7.22
C PHE A 147 -10.92 0.44 -5.81
N THR A 148 -10.54 1.53 -5.15
CA THR A 148 -11.03 1.87 -3.81
C THR A 148 -12.04 3.02 -3.81
N ARG A 149 -12.49 3.50 -4.98
CA ARG A 149 -13.30 4.72 -5.08
C ARG A 149 -14.64 4.65 -4.35
N PHE A 150 -15.16 3.45 -4.13
CA PHE A 150 -16.45 3.21 -3.50
C PHE A 150 -16.35 3.03 -1.98
N VAL A 151 -15.14 2.99 -1.43
CA VAL A 151 -14.90 2.83 0.01
C VAL A 151 -14.32 4.14 0.55
N GLY A 152 -15.03 4.75 1.48
CA GLY A 152 -14.45 5.74 2.40
C GLY A 152 -13.93 5.03 3.64
N VAL A 153 -12.68 5.33 4.02
CA VAL A 153 -12.13 4.93 5.32
C VAL A 153 -11.70 6.20 6.05
N SER A 154 -12.05 6.31 7.32
CA SER A 154 -11.67 7.37 8.23
C SER A 154 -10.94 6.76 9.43
N ILE A 155 -9.74 7.26 9.72
CA ILE A 155 -8.94 6.86 10.87
C ILE A 155 -9.25 7.78 12.05
N MET A 156 -9.49 7.19 13.21
CA MET A 156 -9.77 7.88 14.48
C MET A 156 -8.47 8.12 15.26
N ALA A 157 -8.55 8.90 16.34
CA ALA A 157 -7.37 9.27 17.13
C ALA A 157 -6.73 8.09 17.91
N ASP A 158 -7.46 6.98 18.06
CA ASP A 158 -7.00 5.74 18.69
C ASP A 158 -6.58 4.67 17.66
N ASP A 159 -6.31 5.09 16.41
CA ASP A 159 -6.00 4.24 15.26
C ASP A 159 -7.10 3.23 14.88
N SER A 160 -8.28 3.31 15.53
CA SER A 160 -9.47 2.62 15.03
C SER A 160 -9.93 3.25 13.72
N TYR A 161 -10.69 2.49 12.93
CA TYR A 161 -11.18 2.99 11.65
C TYR A 161 -12.68 2.79 11.51
N HIS A 162 -13.31 3.72 10.80
CA HIS A 162 -14.67 3.60 10.31
C HIS A 162 -14.64 3.55 8.79
N ALA A 163 -15.42 2.63 8.23
CA ALA A 163 -15.57 2.50 6.80
C ALA A 163 -17.02 2.75 6.38
N ASN A 164 -17.20 3.42 5.25
CA ASN A 164 -18.48 3.64 4.62
C ASN A 164 -18.40 3.29 3.14
N LEU A 165 -19.42 2.62 2.63
CA LEU A 165 -19.56 2.34 1.21
C LEU A 165 -20.38 3.47 0.58
N SER A 166 -19.88 4.07 -0.49
CA SER A 166 -20.58 5.12 -1.23
C SER A 166 -21.53 4.58 -2.30
N SER A 167 -21.45 3.28 -2.58
CA SER A 167 -22.25 2.57 -3.57
C SER A 167 -22.39 1.11 -3.16
N ASP A 168 -23.41 0.45 -3.70
CA ASP A 168 -23.61 -1.00 -3.58
C ASP A 168 -22.67 -1.81 -4.50
N ASP A 169 -21.72 -1.15 -5.18
CA ASP A 169 -20.69 -1.81 -5.98
C ASP A 169 -19.75 -2.62 -5.07
N GLU A 170 -19.64 -3.92 -5.33
CA GLU A 170 -18.70 -4.81 -4.66
C GLU A 170 -17.42 -4.99 -5.50
N PRO A 171 -16.23 -5.05 -4.86
CA PRO A 171 -14.99 -5.34 -5.58
C PRO A 171 -15.01 -6.76 -6.12
N SER A 172 -14.53 -6.93 -7.35
CA SER A 172 -14.17 -8.24 -7.87
C SER A 172 -12.96 -8.84 -7.11
N LYS A 173 -12.79 -10.17 -7.21
CA LYS A 173 -11.64 -10.88 -6.65
C LYS A 173 -10.31 -10.23 -7.07
N ASP A 174 -10.13 -9.97 -8.36
CA ASP A 174 -8.89 -9.40 -8.91
C ASP A 174 -8.62 -7.98 -8.38
N GLU A 175 -9.68 -7.20 -8.14
CA GLU A 175 -9.56 -5.86 -7.55
C GLU A 175 -9.16 -5.92 -6.08
N ALA A 176 -9.79 -6.80 -5.29
CA ALA A 176 -9.42 -6.99 -3.89
C ALA A 176 -8.00 -7.55 -3.73
N GLU A 177 -7.61 -8.53 -4.55
CA GLU A 177 -6.27 -9.08 -4.58
C GLU A 177 -5.24 -8.00 -4.94
N TYR A 178 -5.52 -7.18 -5.95
CA TYR A 178 -4.64 -6.08 -6.32
C TYR A 178 -4.50 -5.07 -5.18
N VAL A 179 -5.60 -4.66 -4.54
CA VAL A 179 -5.58 -3.70 -3.43
C VAL A 179 -4.78 -4.24 -2.25
N PHE A 180 -5.03 -5.49 -1.85
CA PHE A 180 -4.29 -6.16 -0.78
C PHE A 180 -2.79 -6.19 -1.08
N ASN A 181 -2.40 -6.69 -2.27
CA ASN A 181 -1.00 -6.78 -2.66
C ASN A 181 -0.33 -5.40 -2.78
N PHE A 182 -1.01 -4.41 -3.33
CA PHE A 182 -0.49 -3.03 -3.41
C PHE A 182 -0.20 -2.49 -2.01
N VAL A 183 -1.15 -2.65 -1.08
CA VAL A 183 -1.03 -2.15 0.29
C VAL A 183 0.08 -2.86 1.05
N THR A 184 0.12 -4.19 1.02
CA THR A 184 1.15 -4.98 1.71
C THR A 184 2.55 -4.58 1.24
N ASN A 185 2.75 -4.47 -0.08
CA ASN A 185 4.02 -4.02 -0.64
C ASN A 185 4.36 -2.58 -0.24
N ALA A 186 3.38 -1.67 -0.25
CA ALA A 186 3.59 -0.29 0.14
C ALA A 186 3.98 -0.16 1.62
N ILE A 187 3.37 -0.94 2.50
CA ILE A 187 3.72 -0.96 3.94
C ILE A 187 5.13 -1.49 4.14
N ILE A 188 5.51 -2.57 3.46
CA ILE A 188 6.88 -3.09 3.49
C ILE A 188 7.88 -2.03 3.01
N LEU A 189 7.55 -1.27 1.96
CA LEU A 189 8.39 -0.15 1.52
C LEU A 189 8.51 0.93 2.59
N ILE A 190 7.41 1.28 3.26
CA ILE A 190 7.40 2.27 4.34
C ILE A 190 8.26 1.79 5.53
N GLU A 191 8.14 0.54 5.96
CA GLU A 191 8.93 0.00 7.08
C GLU A 191 10.42 -0.16 6.74
N ASN A 192 10.75 -0.36 5.46
CA ASN A 192 12.13 -0.39 5.01
C ASN A 192 12.76 1.01 4.86
N LEU A 193 11.97 2.09 4.95
CA LEU A 193 12.57 3.41 5.11
C LEU A 193 13.22 3.48 6.49
N ASP A 194 14.53 3.66 6.47
CA ASP A 194 15.40 3.72 7.65
C ASP A 194 14.78 4.52 8.80
N GLU A 195 14.89 4.00 10.03
CA GLU A 195 14.41 4.63 11.26
C GLU A 195 14.91 6.08 11.40
N ASP A 196 16.03 6.41 10.75
CA ASP A 196 16.61 7.74 10.73
C ASP A 196 15.72 8.79 10.05
N ILE A 197 14.86 8.45 9.08
CA ILE A 197 13.94 9.42 8.48
C ILE A 197 12.87 9.81 9.49
N THR A 198 12.29 8.85 10.20
CA THR A 198 11.28 9.10 11.23
C THR A 198 11.90 9.83 12.44
N LYS A 199 13.11 9.43 12.87
CA LYS A 199 13.85 10.07 13.97
C LYS A 199 14.39 11.46 13.62
N ALA A 200 14.76 11.72 12.37
CA ALA A 200 15.31 13.02 11.95
C ALA A 200 14.29 14.15 12.11
N TYR A 201 13.00 13.86 11.95
CA TYR A 201 11.94 14.85 12.09
C TYR A 201 11.40 14.99 13.51
N ASP A 202 11.41 13.93 14.31
CA ASP A 202 11.11 14.03 15.74
C ASP A 202 12.09 14.95 16.50
N ARG A 203 13.30 15.17 15.98
CA ARG A 203 14.27 16.13 16.52
C ARG A 203 13.89 17.61 16.34
N PHE A 204 12.84 17.90 15.57
CA PHE A 204 12.34 19.26 15.35
C PHE A 204 11.03 19.57 16.10
N ARG A 205 10.59 18.65 16.98
CA ARG A 205 9.58 18.92 18.03
C ARG A 205 10.26 19.45 19.30
#